data_AF-A0A920GR15-F1
#
_entry.id   AF-A0A920GR15-F1
#
_cell.length_a   1.000
_cell.length_b   1.000
_cell.length_c   1.000
_cell.angle_alpha   90.00
_cell.angle_beta   90.00
_cell.angle_gamma   90.00
#
_symmetry.space_group_name_H-M   'P 1'
#
loop_
_entity.id
_entity.type
_entity.pdbx_description
1 polymer ?
#
loop_
_entity_poly.entity_id
_entity_poly.type
_entity_poly.pdbx_seq_one_letter_code
_entity_poly.pdbx_strand_id
1 'polypeptide(L)' 'MVDVITRQTDDIRRIVDEFSKFARMPELKLKNEDICALVESVISLQQAGQPTIVINFSKPKTPLIISIDATLLNQA' A
#
# COMPACT_ATOMS: atom_id res chain seq x y z
N MET A 1 -25.65 -25.60 18.31
CA MET A 1 -26.00 -24.27 18.88
C MET A 1 -24.76 -23.52 19.36
N VAL A 2 -23.89 -24.15 20.15
CA VAL A 2 -22.59 -23.56 20.57
C VAL A 2 -21.69 -23.25 19.36
N ASP A 3 -21.62 -24.12 18.35
CA ASP A 3 -20.82 -23.90 17.12
C ASP A 3 -21.26 -22.71 16.26
N VAL A 4 -22.53 -22.29 16.37
CA VAL A 4 -23.05 -21.15 15.61
C VAL A 4 -22.67 -19.84 16.32
N ILE A 5 -22.71 -19.85 17.66
CA ILE A 5 -22.35 -18.69 18.49
C ILE A 5 -20.84 -18.43 18.41
N THR A 6 -20.00 -19.48 18.39
CA THR A 6 -18.54 -19.33 18.23
C THR A 6 -18.17 -18.74 16.88
N ARG A 7 -18.75 -19.25 15.78
CA ARG A 7 -18.51 -18.69 14.43
C ARG A 7 -18.94 -17.23 14.30
N GLN A 8 -20.12 -16.88 14.81
CA GLN A 8 -20.58 -15.49 14.81
C GLN A 8 -19.67 -14.56 15.62
N THR A 9 -19.05 -15.05 16.69
CA THR A 9 -18.10 -14.27 17.49
C THR A 9 -16.77 -14.06 16.74
N ASP A 10 -16.30 -15.07 16.00
CA ASP A 10 -15.11 -14.93 15.15
C ASP A 10 -15.34 -13.97 13.97
N ASP A 11 -16.55 -13.99 13.39
CA ASP A 11 -16.94 -13.03 12.35
C ASP A 11 -16.97 -11.59 12.90
N ILE A 12 -17.51 -11.38 14.10
CA ILE A 12 -17.50 -10.07 14.77
C ILE A 12 -16.05 -9.64 15.07
N ARG A 13 -15.19 -10.54 15.55
CA ARG A 13 -13.77 -10.23 15.79
C ARG A 13 -13.09 -9.77 14.51
N ARG A 14 -13.32 -10.46 13.39
CA ARG A 14 -12.78 -10.09 12.08
C ARG A 14 -13.28 -8.72 11.61
N ILE A 15 -14.57 -8.43 11.75
CA ILE A 15 -15.14 -7.13 11.40
C ILE A 15 -14.55 -6.02 12.27
N VAL A 16 -14.37 -6.25 13.58
CA VAL A 16 -13.75 -5.29 14.50
C VAL A 16 -12.28 -5.06 14.17
N ASP A 17 -11.53 -6.11 13.81
CA ASP A 17 -10.13 -5.99 13.40
C ASP A 17 -10.00 -5.20 12.08
N GLU A 18 -10.90 -5.43 11.13
CA GLU A 18 -10.98 -4.68 9.87
C GLU A 18 -11.37 -3.20 10.14
N PHE A 19 -12.41 -2.94 10.94
CA PHE A 19 -12.79 -1.58 11.35
C PHE A 19 -11.67 -0.86 12.11
N SER A 20 -10.97 -1.56 13.01
CA SER A 20 -9.84 -1.00 13.76
C SER A 20 -8.63 -0.71 12.84
N LYS A 21 -8.41 -1.54 11.82
CA LYS A 21 -7.41 -1.28 10.77
C LYS A 21 -7.76 -0.04 9.94
N PHE A 22 -9.04 0.19 9.62
CA PHE A 22 -9.49 1.40 8.93
C PHE A 22 -9.51 2.64 9.81
N ALA A 23 -9.81 2.50 11.11
CA ALA A 23 -9.88 3.61 12.06
C ALA A 23 -8.50 4.11 12.52
N ARG A 24 -7.45 3.31 12.35
CA ARG A 24 -6.08 3.75 12.58
C ARG A 24 -5.63 4.58 11.40
N MET A 25 -5.68 5.91 11.54
CA MET A 25 -4.87 6.80 10.71
C MET A 25 -3.40 6.45 11.01
N PRO A 26 -2.67 5.82 10.08
CA PRO A 26 -1.28 5.45 10.32
C PRO A 26 -0.48 6.73 10.53
N GLU A 27 0.44 6.71 11.50
CA GLU A 27 1.34 7.82 11.70
C GLU A 27 2.22 8.00 10.47
N LEU A 28 2.22 9.19 9.89
CA LEU A 28 3.02 9.54 8.72
C LEU A 28 4.51 9.48 9.09
N LYS A 29 5.25 8.53 8.51
CA LYS A 29 6.69 8.36 8.73
C LYS A 29 7.46 8.88 7.53
N LEU A 30 7.66 10.19 7.52
CA LEU A 30 8.41 10.86 6.47
C LEU A 30 9.90 10.49 6.49
N LYS A 31 10.44 10.17 5.32
CA LYS A 31 11.85 9.94 5.06
C LYS A 31 12.25 10.61 3.76
N ASN A 32 13.52 11.01 3.67
CA ASN A 32 14.09 11.50 2.42
C ASN A 32 14.33 10.30 1.50
N GLU A 33 13.52 10.19 0.46
CA GLU A 33 13.56 9.09 -0.50
C GLU A 33 13.57 9.63 -1.93
N ASP A 34 14.14 8.85 -2.84
CA ASP A 34 14.07 9.15 -4.27
C ASP A 34 12.71 8.70 -4.81
N ILE A 35 11.83 9.66 -5.11
CA ILE A 35 10.50 9.35 -5.63
C ILE A 35 10.55 8.67 -7.00
N CYS A 36 11.60 8.88 -7.79
CA CYS A 36 11.72 8.20 -9.07
C CYS A 36 11.91 6.68 -8.89
N ALA A 37 12.70 6.27 -7.88
CA ALA A 37 12.87 4.86 -7.55
C ALA A 37 11.57 4.22 -7.06
N LEU A 38 10.78 4.97 -6.29
CA LEU A 38 9.44 4.54 -5.84
C LEU A 38 8.52 4.27 -7.04
N VAL A 39 8.42 5.22 -7.97
CA VAL A 39 7.58 5.08 -9.17
C VAL A 39 8.04 3.92 -10.07
N GLU A 40 9.35 3.71 -10.22
CA GLU A 40 9.89 2.56 -10.96
C GLU A 40 9.50 1.21 -10.36
N SER A 41 9.47 1.11 -9.03
CA SER A 41 9.01 -0.11 -8.34
C SER A 41 7.55 -0.43 -8.66
N VAL A 42 6.69 0.60 -8.67
CA VAL A 42 5.25 0.47 -8.98
C VAL A 42 5.05 0.09 -10.45
N ILE A 43 5.79 0.73 -11.37
CA ILE A 43 5.73 0.40 -12.81
C ILE A 43 6.13 -1.05 -13.04
N SER A 44 7.17 -1.52 -12.37
CA SER A 44 7.64 -2.92 -12.49
C SER A 44 6.55 -3.92 -12.08
N LEU A 45 5.85 -3.64 -10.97
CA LEU A 45 4.72 -4.47 -10.51
C LEU A 45 3.55 -4.45 -11.50
N GLN A 46 3.19 -3.27 -12.02
CA GLN A 46 2.10 -3.14 -12.99
C GLN A 46 2.41 -3.82 -14.32
N GLN A 47 3.65 -3.70 -14.81
CA GLN A 47 4.09 -4.37 -16.03
C GLN A 47 4.06 -5.89 -15.89
N ALA A 48 4.41 -6.43 -14.71
CA ALA A 48 4.31 -7.85 -14.43
C ALA A 48 2.85 -8.36 -14.38
N GLY A 49 1.93 -7.55 -13.85
CA GLY A 49 0.49 -7.87 -13.80
C GLY A 49 -0.24 -7.70 -15.13
N GLN A 50 0.26 -6.82 -16.01
CA GLN A 50 -0.40 -6.42 -17.26
C GLN A 50 0.61 -6.38 -18.42
N PRO A 51 1.11 -7.54 -18.90
CA PRO A 51 2.23 -7.61 -19.83
C PRO A 51 1.96 -6.99 -21.21
N THR A 52 0.69 -6.78 -21.58
CA THR A 52 0.29 -6.17 -22.84
C THR A 52 0.25 -4.64 -22.81
N ILE A 53 0.33 -4.03 -21.63
CA ILE A 53 0.32 -2.57 -21.46
C ILE A 53 1.74 -2.04 -21.56
N VAL A 54 1.95 -0.98 -22.34
CA VAL A 54 3.22 -0.27 -22.39
C VAL A 54 3.17 0.91 -21.44
N ILE A 55 4.04 0.91 -20.42
CA ILE A 55 4.16 2.01 -19.48
C ILE A 55 5.39 2.85 -19.83
N ASN A 56 5.16 4.09 -20.28
CA ASN A 56 6.22 5.03 -20.58
C ASN A 56 6.48 5.92 -19.35
N PHE A 57 7.69 5.84 -18.79
CA PHE A 57 8.11 6.67 -17.67
C PHE A 57 9.37 7.44 -18.00
N SER A 58 9.29 8.76 -17.86
CA SER A 58 10.41 9.69 -18.03
C SER A 58 10.73 10.30 -16.69
N LYS A 59 12.02 10.34 -16.35
CA LYS A 59 12.51 10.86 -15.08
C LYS A 59 13.70 11.81 -15.29
N PRO A 60 13.93 12.76 -14.37
CA PRO A 60 15.13 13.61 -14.40
C PRO A 60 16.41 12.77 -14.30
N LYS A 61 17.54 13.31 -14.80
CA LYS A 61 18.85 12.66 -14.67
C LYS A 61 19.38 12.64 -13.24
N THR A 62 18.98 13.62 -12.45
CA THR A 62 19.35 13.74 -11.04
C THR A 62 18.26 13.12 -10.16
N PRO A 63 18.60 12.37 -9.11
CA PRO A 63 17.63 11.86 -8.14
C PRO A 63 16.75 12.97 -7.60
N LEU A 64 15.45 12.71 -7.47
CA LEU A 64 14.51 13.66 -6.89
C LEU A 64 14.23 13.24 -5.45
N ILE A 65 15.05 13.74 -4.54
CA ILE A 65 14.94 13.42 -3.11
C ILE A 65 13.87 14.30 -2.48
N ILE A 66 12.82 13.68 -1.96
CA ILE A 66 11.72 14.37 -1.29
C ILE A 66 11.39 13.68 0.04
N SER A 67 10.82 14.44 0.97
CA SER A 67 10.36 13.94 2.26
C SER A 67 8.96 13.33 2.11
N ILE A 68 8.88 12.01 2.06
CA ILE A 68 7.64 11.25 1.83
C ILE A 68 7.56 10.03 2.76
N ASP A 69 6.35 9.50 2.94
CA ASP A 69 6.15 8.17 3.52
C ASP A 69 5.94 7.17 2.38
N ALA A 70 7.02 6.51 1.95
CA ALA A 70 6.97 5.55 0.85
C ALA A 70 6.13 4.30 1.16
N THR A 71 5.96 3.96 2.45
CA THR A 71 5.14 2.80 2.84
C THR A 71 3.67 3.09 2.58
N LEU A 72 3.21 4.28 2.95
CA LEU A 72 1.83 4.70 2.66
C LEU A 72 1.59 4.90 1.17
N LEU A 73 2.55 5.47 0.43
CA LEU A 73 2.42 5.64 -1.02
C LEU A 73 2.35 4.30 -1.78
N ASN A 74 3.04 3.27 -1.32
CA ASN A 74 2.96 1.92 -1.92
C ASN A 74 1.71 1.13 -1.54
N GLN A 75 0.97 1.56 -0.51
CA GLN A 75 -0.25 0.90 -0.05
C GLN A 75 -1.54 1.46 -0.67
N ALA A 76 -1.48 2.66 -1.25
CA ALA A 76 -2.58 3.29 -1.97
C ALA A 76 -2.73 2.68 -3.38
#